data_AF-A0AAX2ZK68-F1
#
_entry.id   AF-A0AAX2ZK68-F1
#
_cell.length_a   1.000
_cell.length_b   1.000
_cell.length_c   1.000
_cell.angle_alpha   90.00
_cell.angle_beta   90.00
_cell.angle_gamma   90.00
#
_symmetry.space_group_name_H-M   'P 1'
#
loop_
_entity.id
_entity.type
_entity.pdbx_description
1 polymer ?
#
loop_
_entity_poly.entity_id
_entity_poly.type
_entity_poly.pdbx_seq_one_letter_code
_entity_poly.pdbx_strand_id
1 'polypeptide(L)'
;MKIKNKHALFIGIMTSVLAIICLVAYMNFYEQKFLISCLLFTTLSTVNSIKAFNKKGILEEVIESADERDIYLSMKTSHLVIKSLNYTICFFTFIFLILYAIWKHEYFIIVAATLSLVLVLIFIVYLIVNIYLEKQE
;
A
#
# COMPACT_ATOMS: atom_id res chain seq x y z
N MET A 1 11.50 19.13 5.67
CA MET A 1 11.13 18.95 4.24
C MET A 1 10.46 20.22 3.74
N LYS A 2 10.87 20.76 2.59
CA LYS A 2 10.16 21.89 1.95
C LYS A 2 8.89 21.37 1.28
N ILE A 3 7.75 22.04 1.49
CA ILE A 3 6.48 21.73 0.83
C ILE A 3 6.59 22.13 -0.64
N LYS A 4 6.50 21.16 -1.55
CA LYS A 4 6.70 21.39 -2.98
C LYS A 4 5.36 21.51 -3.72
N ASN A 5 4.34 20.75 -3.35
CA ASN A 5 2.99 20.81 -3.92
C ASN A 5 1.92 21.09 -2.85
N LYS A 6 1.47 22.36 -2.79
CA LYS A 6 0.50 22.84 -1.80
C LYS A 6 -0.90 22.24 -1.98
N HIS A 7 -1.30 21.92 -3.21
CA HIS A 7 -2.62 21.35 -3.50
C HIS A 7 -2.72 19.89 -3.07
N ALA A 8 -1.69 19.09 -3.37
CA ALA A 8 -1.61 17.71 -2.89
C ALA A 8 -1.53 17.65 -1.36
N LEU A 9 -0.84 18.60 -0.72
CA LEU A 9 -0.81 18.72 0.73
C LEU A 9 -2.20 19.02 1.30
N PHE A 10 -2.92 19.97 0.70
CA PHE A 10 -4.28 20.32 1.11
C PHE A 10 -5.24 19.14 1.00
N ILE A 11 -5.21 18.41 -0.13
CA ILE A 11 -6.01 17.19 -0.29
C ILE A 11 -5.63 16.14 0.75
N GLY A 12 -4.33 15.91 0.99
CA GLY A 12 -3.85 14.96 1.99
C GLY A 12 -4.33 15.27 3.41
N ILE A 13 -4.38 16.56 3.79
CA ILE A 13 -4.93 17.02 5.07
C ILE A 13 -6.46 16.86 5.10
N MET A 14 -7.16 17.24 4.04
CA MET A 14 -8.62 17.09 4.00
C MET A 14 -9.03 15.63 4.11
N THR A 15 -8.33 14.72 3.43
CA THR A 15 -8.61 13.29 3.52
C THR A 15 -8.20 12.68 4.86
N SER A 16 -7.17 13.20 5.55
CA SER A 16 -6.84 12.74 6.92
C SER A 16 -7.91 13.17 7.93
N VAL A 17 -8.45 14.39 7.80
CA VAL A 17 -9.57 14.85 8.62
C VAL A 17 -10.81 13.98 8.40
N LEU A 18 -11.14 13.65 7.14
CA LEU A 18 -12.24 12.73 6.83
C LEU A 18 -12.01 11.33 7.43
N ALA A 19 -10.78 10.82 7.40
CA ALA A 19 -10.45 9.53 8.03
C ALA A 19 -10.71 9.56 9.55
N ILE A 20 -10.33 10.64 10.24
CA ILE A 20 -10.59 10.81 11.67
C ILE A 20 -12.09 10.86 11.96
N ILE A 21 -12.87 11.58 11.14
CA ILE A 21 -14.33 11.64 11.28
C ILE A 21 -14.95 10.26 11.09
N CYS A 22 -14.51 9.49 10.10
CA CYS A 22 -14.97 8.12 9.90
C CYS A 22 -14.62 7.21 11.08
N LEU A 23 -13.44 7.40 11.70
CA LEU A 23 -13.02 6.64 12.87
C LEU A 23 -13.90 6.96 14.10
N VAL A 24 -14.19 8.25 14.34
CA VAL A 24 -15.11 8.67 15.41
C VAL A 24 -16.53 8.16 15.15
N ALA A 25 -17.02 8.19 13.90
CA ALA A 25 -18.31 7.64 13.53
C ALA A 25 -18.37 6.12 13.75
N TYR A 26 -17.30 5.40 13.46
CA TYR A 26 -17.21 3.96 13.73
C TYR A 26 -17.34 3.65 15.23
N MET A 27 -16.70 4.44 16.11
CA MET A 27 -16.79 4.24 17.56
C MET A 27 -18.20 4.47 18.12
N ASN A 28 -19.01 5.30 17.46
CA ASN A 28 -20.38 5.60 17.89
C ASN A 28 -21.42 4.61 17.34
N PHE A 29 -21.30 4.22 16.07
CA PHE A 29 -22.34 3.44 15.38
C PHE A 29 -21.97 1.96 15.19
N TYR A 30 -20.68 1.58 15.31
CA TYR A 30 -20.16 0.22 15.08
C TYR A 30 -20.46 -0.38 13.69
N GLU A 31 -20.83 0.45 12.73
CA GLU A 31 -21.13 0.04 11.35
C GLU A 31 -19.84 -0.19 10.54
N GLN A 32 -19.71 -1.36 9.91
CA GLN A 32 -18.52 -1.76 9.15
C GLN A 32 -18.20 -0.82 7.97
N LYS A 33 -19.21 -0.13 7.43
CA LYS A 33 -19.06 0.82 6.31
C LYS A 33 -18.09 1.95 6.66
N PHE A 34 -18.12 2.45 7.89
CA PHE A 34 -17.22 3.53 8.33
C PHE A 34 -15.78 3.08 8.47
N LEU A 35 -15.55 1.81 8.80
CA LEU A 35 -14.20 1.24 8.88
C LEU A 35 -13.57 1.11 7.48
N ILE A 36 -14.34 0.67 6.49
CA ILE A 36 -13.92 0.60 5.09
C ILE A 36 -13.61 2.00 4.55
N SER A 37 -14.50 2.97 4.79
CA SER A 37 -14.28 4.36 4.37
C SER A 37 -13.06 5.00 5.05
N CYS A 38 -12.83 4.70 6.33
CA CYS A 38 -11.65 5.16 7.05
C CYS A 38 -10.36 4.63 6.40
N LEU A 39 -10.31 3.35 6.04
CA LEU A 39 -9.16 2.75 5.34
C LEU A 39 -8.90 3.41 3.97
N LEU A 40 -9.97 3.73 3.23
CA LEU A 40 -9.83 4.41 1.94
C LEU A 40 -9.29 5.83 2.11
N PHE A 41 -9.78 6.59 3.09
CA PHE A 41 -9.31 7.96 3.30
C PHE A 41 -7.89 8.04 3.84
N THR A 42 -7.45 7.07 4.66
CA THR A 42 -6.06 7.00 5.12
C THR A 42 -5.10 6.69 3.96
N THR A 43 -5.43 5.73 3.09
CA THR A 43 -4.60 5.43 1.91
C THR A 43 -4.53 6.59 0.92
N LEU A 44 -5.65 7.29 0.69
CA LEU A 44 -5.66 8.53 -0.10
C LEU A 44 -4.82 9.64 0.54
N SER A 45 -4.86 9.80 1.87
CA SER A 45 -4.07 10.80 2.57
C SER A 45 -2.57 10.54 2.46
N THR A 46 -2.12 9.29 2.62
CA THR A 46 -0.69 8.95 2.52
C THR A 46 -0.16 9.20 1.11
N VAL A 47 -0.89 8.77 0.07
CA VAL A 47 -0.50 9.01 -1.34
C VAL A 47 -0.40 10.51 -1.64
N ASN A 48 -1.38 11.30 -1.23
CA ASN A 48 -1.37 12.74 -1.48
C ASN A 48 -0.30 13.46 -0.67
N SER A 49 -0.01 13.00 0.55
CA SER A 49 1.10 13.52 1.37
C SER A 49 2.46 13.23 0.74
N ILE A 50 2.68 12.03 0.20
CA ILE A 50 3.92 11.70 -0.54
C ILE A 50 4.06 12.62 -1.76
N LYS A 51 2.97 12.84 -2.49
CA LYS A 51 2.94 13.75 -3.64
C LYS A 51 3.16 15.22 -3.26
N ALA A 52 2.79 15.62 -2.04
CA ALA A 52 2.98 16.98 -1.53
C ALA A 52 4.45 17.37 -1.33
N PHE A 53 5.28 16.39 -0.97
CA PHE A 53 6.69 16.61 -0.64
C PHE A 53 7.65 16.38 -1.82
N ASN A 54 7.20 15.74 -2.91
CA ASN A 54 8.01 15.47 -4.10
C ASN A 54 7.75 16.46 -5.25
N LYS A 55 8.81 16.91 -5.95
CA LYS A 55 8.74 17.94 -7.04
C LYS A 55 8.57 17.32 -8.42
N LYS A 56 9.26 16.20 -8.61
CA LYS A 56 9.28 15.28 -9.75
C LYS A 56 8.97 13.89 -9.19
N GLY A 57 8.65 12.89 -10.01
CA GLY A 57 8.55 11.52 -9.50
C GLY A 57 9.81 11.19 -8.70
N ILE A 58 9.68 10.45 -7.59
CA ILE A 58 10.85 9.99 -6.80
C ILE A 58 11.92 9.40 -7.73
N LEU A 59 11.47 8.79 -8.83
CA LEU A 59 12.26 8.22 -9.90
C LEU A 59 13.13 9.24 -10.67
N GLU A 60 12.59 10.40 -11.06
CA GLU A 60 13.33 11.39 -11.87
C GLU A 60 14.40 12.16 -11.09
N GLU A 61 14.16 12.47 -9.82
CA GLU A 61 15.18 13.08 -8.95
C GLU A 61 16.31 12.08 -8.63
N VAL A 62 16.03 10.77 -8.67
CA VAL A 62 17.04 9.71 -8.48
C VAL A 62 17.83 9.47 -9.77
N ILE A 63 17.19 9.38 -10.94
CA ILE A 63 17.87 9.11 -12.22
C ILE A 63 18.88 10.21 -12.60
N GLU A 64 18.57 11.48 -12.30
CA GLU A 64 19.41 12.63 -12.68
C GLU A 64 20.73 12.71 -11.87
N SER A 65 20.84 11.95 -10.78
CA SER A 65 22.04 11.90 -9.91
C SER A 65 22.48 10.49 -9.50
N ALA A 66 21.90 9.43 -10.07
CA ALA A 66 22.18 8.05 -9.66
C ALA A 66 23.49 7.56 -10.28
N ASP A 67 24.43 7.20 -9.40
CA ASP A 67 25.59 6.40 -9.78
C ASP A 67 25.16 4.94 -10.03
N GLU A 68 25.99 4.13 -10.69
CA GLU A 68 25.72 2.70 -10.93
C GLU A 68 25.38 1.96 -9.62
N ARG A 69 26.01 2.39 -8.53
CA ARG A 69 25.75 1.88 -7.18
C ARG A 69 24.32 2.16 -6.71
N ASP A 70 23.77 3.33 -6.99
CA ASP A 70 22.44 3.72 -6.54
C ASP A 70 21.36 2.98 -7.33
N ILE A 71 21.61 2.72 -8.62
CA ILE A 71 20.76 1.85 -9.45
C ILE A 71 20.75 0.43 -8.90
N TYR A 72 21.93 -0.14 -8.60
CA TYR A 72 22.02 -1.47 -8.00
C TYR A 72 21.31 -1.55 -6.65
N LEU A 73 21.49 -0.53 -5.80
CA LEU A 73 20.85 -0.47 -4.49
C LEU A 73 19.32 -0.33 -4.61
N SER A 74 18.84 0.42 -5.60
CA SER A 74 17.41 0.53 -5.92
C SER A 74 16.81 -0.80 -6.35
N MET A 75 17.47 -1.54 -7.25
CA MET A 75 17.04 -2.88 -7.68
C MET A 75 17.00 -3.87 -6.51
N LYS A 76 18.06 -3.90 -5.69
CA LYS A 76 18.16 -4.78 -4.52
C LYS A 76 17.09 -4.46 -3.48
N THR A 77 16.87 -3.18 -3.21
CA THR A 77 15.83 -2.72 -2.29
C THR A 77 14.44 -3.11 -2.80
N SER A 78 14.16 -2.91 -4.08
CA SER A 78 12.87 -3.24 -4.69
C SER A 78 12.55 -4.73 -4.57
N HIS A 79 13.54 -5.59 -4.87
CA HIS A 79 13.40 -7.03 -4.68
C HIS A 79 13.17 -7.40 -3.20
N LEU A 80 13.88 -6.76 -2.27
CA LEU A 80 13.73 -7.01 -0.84
C LEU A 80 12.36 -6.57 -0.31
N VAL A 81 11.84 -5.44 -0.79
CA VAL A 81 10.51 -4.93 -0.45
C VAL A 81 9.43 -5.91 -0.91
N ILE A 82 9.46 -6.37 -2.16
CA ILE A 82 8.49 -7.36 -2.68
C ILE A 82 8.56 -8.66 -1.88
N LYS A 83 9.78 -9.16 -1.62
CA LYS A 83 9.99 -10.37 -0.80
C LYS A 83 9.41 -10.20 0.60
N SER A 84 9.71 -9.09 1.27
CA SER A 84 9.20 -8.78 2.61
C SER A 84 7.67 -8.70 2.62
N LEU A 85 7.08 -8.01 1.64
CA LEU A 85 5.65 -7.81 1.54
C LEU A 85 4.91 -9.14 1.31
N ASN A 86 5.45 -10.01 0.47
CA ASN A 86 4.91 -11.36 0.26
C ASN A 86 4.95 -12.21 1.54
N TYR A 87 6.07 -12.17 2.30
CA TYR A 87 6.13 -12.88 3.58
C TYR A 87 5.13 -12.32 4.61
N THR A 88 4.99 -11.00 4.68
CA THR A 88 4.03 -10.36 5.58
C THR A 88 2.60 -10.76 5.25
N ILE A 89 2.21 -10.73 3.96
CA ILE A 89 0.87 -11.17 3.53
C ILE A 89 0.66 -12.65 3.88
N CYS A 90 1.61 -13.53 3.53
CA CYS A 90 1.51 -14.96 3.86
C CYS A 90 1.35 -15.19 5.37
N PHE A 91 2.14 -14.51 6.19
CA PHE A 91 2.07 -14.61 7.65
C PHE A 91 0.69 -14.23 8.18
N PHE A 92 0.12 -13.10 7.71
CA PHE A 92 -1.23 -12.70 8.11
C PHE A 92 -2.31 -13.66 7.61
N THR A 93 -2.18 -14.20 6.40
CA THR A 93 -3.10 -15.23 5.88
C THR A 93 -3.12 -16.46 6.80
N PHE A 94 -1.96 -16.94 7.26
CA PHE A 94 -1.90 -18.04 8.22
C PHE A 94 -2.54 -17.70 9.56
N ILE A 95 -2.29 -16.50 10.09
CA ILE A 95 -2.94 -16.05 11.33
C ILE A 95 -4.46 -16.08 11.19
N PHE A 96 -5.02 -15.54 10.10
CA PHE A 96 -6.46 -15.53 9.90
C PHE A 96 -7.06 -16.93 9.73
N LEU A 97 -6.33 -17.86 9.10
CA LEU A 97 -6.75 -19.27 9.03
C LEU A 97 -6.76 -19.94 10.41
N ILE A 98 -5.76 -19.65 11.27
CA ILE A 98 -5.74 -20.16 12.64
C ILE A 98 -6.88 -19.56 13.47
N LEU A 99 -7.13 -18.25 13.34
CA LEU A 99 -8.26 -17.59 14.01
C LEU A 99 -9.61 -18.18 13.56
N TYR A 100 -9.75 -18.52 12.27
CA TYR A 100 -10.92 -19.24 11.78
C TYR A 100 -11.06 -20.61 12.45
N ALA A 101 -9.98 -21.38 12.60
CA ALA A 101 -10.05 -22.70 13.23
C ALA A 101 -10.54 -22.65 14.69
N ILE A 102 -10.24 -21.55 15.40
CA ILE A 102 -10.65 -21.35 16.80
C ILE A 102 -12.09 -20.83 16.91
N TRP A 103 -12.41 -19.73 16.21
CA TRP A 103 -13.70 -19.04 16.37
C TRP A 103 -14.79 -19.49 15.39
N LYS A 104 -14.43 -20.14 14.28
CA LYS A 104 -15.33 -20.59 13.20
C LYS A 104 -16.21 -19.51 12.58
N HIS A 105 -15.85 -18.23 12.71
CA HIS A 105 -16.56 -17.13 12.05
C HIS A 105 -16.16 -17.01 10.58
N GLU A 106 -17.16 -16.95 9.69
CA GLU A 106 -16.98 -16.89 8.23
C GLU A 106 -16.15 -15.67 7.76
N TYR A 107 -16.19 -14.55 8.51
CA TYR A 107 -15.40 -13.36 8.23
C TYR A 107 -13.89 -13.64 8.11
N PHE A 108 -13.34 -14.56 8.90
CA PHE A 108 -11.91 -14.87 8.87
C PHE A 108 -11.49 -15.59 7.59
N ILE A 109 -12.33 -16.47 7.05
CA ILE A 109 -12.10 -17.10 5.74
C ILE A 109 -12.13 -16.06 4.63
N ILE A 110 -13.11 -15.15 4.65
CA ILE A 110 -13.24 -14.11 3.63
C ILE A 110 -11.97 -13.25 3.61
N VAL A 111 -11.48 -12.81 4.78
CA VAL A 111 -10.24 -12.02 4.88
C VAL A 111 -9.03 -12.81 4.39
N ALA A 112 -8.86 -14.07 4.80
CA ALA A 112 -7.77 -14.92 4.33
C ALA A 112 -7.81 -15.15 2.80
N ALA A 113 -9.00 -15.34 2.24
CA ALA A 113 -9.21 -15.49 0.79
C ALA A 113 -8.91 -14.20 0.03
N THR A 114 -9.25 -13.03 0.57
CA THR A 114 -8.89 -11.75 -0.08
C THR A 114 -7.38 -11.52 -0.05
N LEU A 115 -6.70 -11.84 1.06
CA LEU A 115 -5.24 -11.72 1.17
C LEU A 115 -4.52 -12.67 0.21
N SER A 116 -5.00 -13.90 0.05
CA SER A 116 -4.43 -14.85 -0.92
C SER A 116 -4.62 -14.38 -2.36
N LEU A 117 -5.78 -13.80 -2.69
CA LEU A 117 -6.03 -13.22 -4.01
C LEU A 117 -5.09 -12.03 -4.29
N VAL A 118 -4.86 -11.16 -3.30
CA VAL A 118 -3.88 -10.06 -3.43
C VAL A 118 -2.48 -10.59 -3.69
N LEU A 119 -2.05 -11.67 -3.03
CA LEU A 119 -0.74 -12.30 -3.27
C LEU A 119 -0.59 -12.78 -4.73
N VAL A 120 -1.62 -13.43 -5.26
CA VAL A 120 -1.64 -13.90 -6.66
C VAL A 120 -1.60 -12.71 -7.64
N LEU A 121 -2.36 -11.65 -7.37
CA LEU A 121 -2.33 -10.44 -8.20
C LEU A 121 -0.95 -9.78 -8.22
N ILE A 122 -0.28 -9.66 -7.07
CA ILE A 122 1.09 -9.12 -6.99
C ILE A 122 2.04 -9.96 -7.86
N PHE A 123 1.92 -11.29 -7.81
CA PHE A 123 2.73 -12.18 -8.64
C PHE A 123 2.48 -11.99 -10.14
N ILE A 124 1.20 -11.89 -10.56
CA ILE A 124 0.84 -11.65 -11.96
C ILE A 124 1.38 -10.30 -12.44
N VAL A 125 1.22 -9.24 -11.65
CA VAL A 125 1.73 -7.90 -11.99
C VAL A 125 3.25 -7.93 -12.12
N TYR A 126 3.94 -8.58 -11.18
CA TYR A 126 5.40 -8.73 -11.25
C TYR A 126 5.84 -9.43 -12.55
N LEU A 127 5.15 -10.51 -12.92
CA LEU A 127 5.43 -11.27 -14.14
C LEU A 127 5.20 -10.41 -15.40
N ILE A 128 4.06 -9.72 -15.49
CA ILE A 128 3.73 -8.84 -16.62
C ILE A 128 4.77 -7.72 -16.77
N VAL A 129 5.13 -7.06 -15.68
CA VAL A 129 6.13 -5.99 -15.69
C VAL A 129 7.49 -6.51 -16.13
N ASN A 130 7.88 -7.70 -15.66
CA ASN A 130 9.15 -8.30 -16.05
C ASN A 130 9.20 -8.62 -17.56
N ILE A 131 8.15 -9.26 -18.10
CA ILE A 131 8.03 -9.52 -19.55
C ILE A 131 8.04 -8.22 -20.37
N TYR A 132 7.36 -7.19 -19.89
CA TYR A 132 7.30 -5.91 -20.58
C TYR A 132 8.68 -5.25 -20.66
N LEU A 133 9.42 -5.25 -19.56
CA LEU A 133 10.78 -4.69 -19.50
C LEU A 133 11.76 -5.49 -20.36
N GLU A 134 11.71 -6.83 -20.31
CA GLU A 134 12.54 -7.71 -21.14
C GLU A 134 12.30 -7.49 -22.64
N LYS A 135 11.09 -7.07 -23.04
CA LYS A 135 10.76 -6.77 -24.44
C LYS A 135 11.20 -5.36 -24.89
N GLN A 136 11.51 -4.47 -23.95
CA GLN A 136 11.98 -3.11 -24.24
C GLN A 136 13.50 -2.99 -24.31
N GLU A 137 14.22 -3.97 -23.75
CA GLU A 137 15.65 -4.19 -23.99
C GLU A 137 15.89 -4.89 -25.33
#